data_AF-A0A938UNV3-F1
#
_entry.id   AF-A0A938UNV3-F1
#
_cell.length_a   1.000
_cell.length_b   1.000
_cell.length_c   1.000
_cell.angle_alpha   90.00
_cell.angle_beta   90.00
_cell.angle_gamma   90.00
#
_symmetry.space_group_name_H-M   'P 1'
#
loop_
_entity.id
_entity.type
_entity.pdbx_description
1 polymer ?
#
loop_
_entity_poly.entity_id
_entity_poly.type
_entity_poly.pdbx_seq_one_letter_code
_entity_poly.pdbx_strand_id
1 'polypeptide(L)'
;MARTSTVWHIAALAVCAGLVMVAAPGCSAMRAASARNQVLQDRTAAHVYPMPCAHLWPAVQALLFERGFSPAPTPPGALVVETHWRSDARGSATWWTRYLAQAFAPTPNHCQIVLNKNESQTPGVGAPYATRDWEAEWVLLQRLDQPRAEAIAAEANAAGDKAATEAN
;
A
#
# COMPACT_ATOMS: atom_id res chain seq x y z
N MET A 1 33.15 66.56 -23.00
CA MET A 1 33.28 65.11 -23.27
C MET A 1 32.95 64.35 -22.00
N ALA A 2 32.22 63.25 -22.14
CA ALA A 2 31.34 62.64 -21.15
C ALA A 2 32.00 61.62 -20.20
N ARG A 3 31.28 61.37 -19.11
CA ARG A 3 31.47 60.43 -17.98
C ARG A 3 31.81 58.97 -18.36
N THR A 4 32.60 58.31 -17.52
CA THR A 4 32.51 56.86 -17.15
C THR A 4 33.19 56.64 -15.78
N SER A 5 32.44 56.50 -14.69
CA SER A 5 31.82 55.26 -14.14
C SER A 5 32.71 54.56 -13.11
N THR A 6 32.51 54.97 -11.86
CA THR A 6 32.74 54.19 -10.64
C THR A 6 31.81 52.98 -10.57
N VAL A 7 32.04 52.11 -9.58
CA VAL A 7 31.36 50.85 -9.26
C VAL A 7 32.00 49.68 -9.99
N TRP A 8 32.69 48.77 -9.28
CA TRP A 8 32.95 47.35 -9.65
C TRP A 8 33.76 46.61 -8.54
N HIS A 9 33.54 46.92 -7.25
CA HIS A 9 34.30 46.28 -6.15
C HIS A 9 33.45 45.66 -5.02
N ILE A 10 32.15 45.39 -5.23
CA ILE A 10 31.30 44.78 -4.19
C ILE A 10 30.76 43.40 -4.61
N ALA A 11 31.58 42.56 -5.24
CA ALA A 11 31.12 41.23 -5.68
C ALA A 11 32.15 40.12 -5.44
N ALA A 12 32.83 40.12 -4.30
CA ALA A 12 33.83 39.10 -3.95
C ALA A 12 33.59 38.40 -2.59
N LEU A 13 32.36 38.42 -2.07
CA LEU A 13 32.05 37.92 -0.72
C LEU A 13 30.66 37.24 -0.67
N ALA A 14 30.41 36.24 -1.52
CA ALA A 14 29.14 35.49 -1.47
C ALA A 14 29.17 34.09 -2.14
N VAL A 15 30.26 33.30 -2.02
CA VAL A 15 30.31 31.97 -2.67
C VAL A 15 30.68 30.80 -1.74
N CYS A 16 30.94 31.03 -0.44
CA CYS A 16 31.43 29.96 0.46
C CYS A 16 30.41 29.36 1.45
N ALA A 17 29.10 29.53 1.24
CA ALA A 17 28.05 28.98 2.12
C ALA A 17 27.14 27.95 1.41
N GLY A 18 27.72 27.11 0.55
CA GLY A 18 26.98 26.15 -0.28
C GLY A 18 27.49 24.71 -0.12
N LEU A 19 27.65 24.22 1.11
CA LEU A 19 27.87 22.80 1.36
C LEU A 19 26.85 22.29 2.37
N VAL A 20 25.58 22.26 1.93
CA VAL A 20 24.54 21.49 2.61
C VAL A 20 24.96 20.02 2.49
N MET A 21 25.43 19.44 3.59
CA MET A 21 25.61 18.01 3.72
C MET A 21 24.29 17.31 3.40
N VAL A 22 24.20 16.68 2.24
CA VAL A 22 23.16 15.69 1.95
C VAL A 22 23.47 14.49 2.84
N ALA A 23 22.89 14.48 4.05
CA ALA A 23 22.87 13.31 4.89
C ALA A 23 22.23 12.17 4.08
N ALA A 24 23.00 11.12 3.80
CA ALA A 24 22.55 9.99 3.01
C ALA A 24 21.31 9.36 3.69
N PRO A 25 20.11 9.38 3.06
CA PRO A 25 18.91 8.76 3.61
C PRO A 25 18.95 7.23 3.42
N GLY A 26 20.08 6.61 3.77
CA GLY A 26 20.38 5.22 3.40
C GLY A 26 19.72 4.22 4.34
N CYS A 27 20.07 4.25 5.62
CA CYS A 27 19.68 3.18 6.55
C CYS A 27 18.55 3.57 7.50
N SER A 28 18.57 4.80 8.04
CA SER A 28 17.52 5.26 8.97
C SER A 28 16.16 5.37 8.28
N ALA A 29 16.10 5.97 7.10
CA ALA A 29 14.87 6.08 6.31
C ALA A 29 14.29 4.71 5.90
N MET A 30 15.15 3.75 5.53
CA MET A 30 14.70 2.39 5.20
C MET A 30 14.14 1.65 6.43
N ARG A 31 14.79 1.78 7.59
CA ARG A 31 14.27 1.18 8.85
C ARG A 31 12.94 1.81 9.25
N ALA A 32 12.82 3.13 9.16
CA ALA A 32 11.58 3.85 9.41
C ALA A 32 10.43 3.37 8.50
N ALA A 33 10.70 3.28 7.19
CA ALA A 33 9.71 2.79 6.22
C ALA A 33 9.33 1.32 6.48
N SER A 34 10.30 0.46 6.80
CA SER A 34 10.07 -0.95 7.13
C SER A 34 9.19 -1.10 8.36
N ALA A 35 9.50 -0.39 9.46
CA ALA A 35 8.74 -0.44 10.71
C ALA A 35 7.30 0.06 10.50
N ARG A 36 7.14 1.17 9.76
CA ARG A 36 5.83 1.69 9.38
C ARG A 36 5.03 0.67 8.57
N ASN A 37 5.61 0.09 7.53
CA ASN A 37 4.91 -0.86 6.66
C ASN A 37 4.54 -2.14 7.39
N GLN A 38 5.39 -2.61 8.31
CA GLN A 38 5.09 -3.77 9.15
C GLN A 38 3.84 -3.51 10.00
N VAL A 39 3.73 -2.36 10.66
CA VAL A 39 2.53 -2.01 11.43
C VAL A 39 1.29 -1.92 10.55
N LEU A 40 1.38 -1.26 9.38
CA LEU A 40 0.26 -1.19 8.43
C LEU A 40 -0.19 -2.59 8.03
N GLN A 41 0.74 -3.46 7.63
CA GLN A 41 0.45 -4.83 7.23
C GLN A 41 -0.20 -5.61 8.38
N ASP A 42 0.43 -5.65 9.56
CA ASP A 42 -0.02 -6.45 10.70
C ASP A 42 -1.40 -5.99 11.20
N ARG A 43 -1.59 -4.69 11.33
CA ARG A 43 -2.85 -4.12 11.84
C ARG A 43 -3.99 -4.24 10.83
N THR A 44 -3.70 -4.08 9.55
CA THR A 44 -4.69 -4.29 8.47
C THR A 44 -5.10 -5.75 8.40
N ALA A 45 -4.12 -6.65 8.37
CA ALA A 45 -4.35 -8.09 8.25
C ALA A 45 -5.17 -8.65 9.43
N ALA A 46 -4.98 -8.09 10.62
CA ALA A 46 -5.70 -8.47 11.84
C ALA A 46 -7.04 -7.76 12.03
N HIS A 47 -7.41 -6.81 11.17
CA HIS A 47 -8.63 -6.03 11.38
C HIS A 47 -9.90 -6.87 11.20
N VAL A 48 -10.82 -6.71 12.14
CA VAL A 48 -12.17 -7.27 12.11
C VAL A 48 -13.15 -6.10 12.18
N TYR A 49 -13.91 -5.92 11.12
CA TYR A 49 -14.92 -4.88 11.00
C TYR A 49 -16.08 -5.18 11.96
N PRO A 50 -16.60 -4.18 12.70
CA PRO A 50 -17.73 -4.35 13.62
C PRO A 50 -19.08 -4.31 12.88
N MET A 51 -19.19 -5.01 11.75
CA MET A 51 -20.43 -5.13 10.98
C MET A 51 -20.53 -6.47 10.23
N PRO A 52 -21.75 -6.91 9.87
CA PRO A 52 -21.95 -8.15 9.13
C PRO A 52 -21.25 -8.15 7.78
N CYS A 53 -20.69 -9.30 7.36
CA CYS A 53 -19.99 -9.42 6.08
C CYS A 53 -20.83 -9.03 4.87
N ALA A 54 -22.14 -9.26 4.92
CA ALA A 54 -23.06 -8.90 3.84
C ALA A 54 -23.05 -7.38 3.51
N HIS A 55 -22.79 -6.51 4.50
CA HIS A 55 -22.70 -5.07 4.28
C HIS A 55 -21.37 -4.65 3.64
N LEU A 56 -20.29 -5.39 3.91
CA LEU A 56 -18.95 -5.10 3.42
C LEU A 56 -18.70 -5.67 2.03
N TRP A 57 -19.31 -6.82 1.73
CA TRP A 57 -19.02 -7.61 0.54
C TRP A 57 -19.15 -6.85 -0.78
N PRO A 58 -20.17 -5.98 -0.98
CA PRO A 58 -20.26 -5.18 -2.20
C PRO A 58 -19.03 -4.29 -2.44
N ALA A 59 -18.42 -3.74 -1.37
CA ALA A 59 -17.23 -2.90 -1.50
C ALA A 59 -15.98 -3.72 -1.89
N VAL A 60 -15.88 -4.97 -1.44
CA VAL A 60 -14.81 -5.91 -1.88
C VAL A 60 -14.91 -6.16 -3.38
N GLN A 61 -16.12 -6.47 -3.85
CA GLN A 61 -16.37 -6.70 -5.28
C GLN A 61 -16.11 -5.44 -6.11
N ALA A 62 -16.55 -4.28 -5.63
CA ALA A 62 -16.31 -3.00 -6.27
C ALA A 62 -14.80 -2.70 -6.39
N LEU A 63 -14.01 -2.92 -5.34
CA LEU A 63 -12.56 -2.72 -5.39
C LEU A 63 -11.90 -3.60 -6.45
N LEU A 64 -12.26 -4.89 -6.53
CA LEU A 64 -11.71 -5.80 -7.54
C LEU A 64 -12.11 -5.38 -8.96
N PHE A 65 -13.36 -4.95 -9.15
CA PHE A 65 -13.85 -4.46 -10.43
C PHE A 65 -13.17 -3.15 -10.86
N GLU A 66 -13.04 -2.18 -9.96
CA GLU A 66 -12.31 -0.92 -10.19
C GLU A 66 -10.85 -1.17 -10.57
N ARG A 67 -10.25 -2.22 -9.99
CA ARG A 67 -8.90 -2.66 -10.34
C ARG A 67 -8.82 -3.38 -11.68
N GLY A 68 -9.93 -3.62 -12.38
CA GLY A 68 -9.98 -4.26 -13.68
C GLY A 68 -10.02 -5.79 -13.64
N PHE A 69 -10.49 -6.38 -12.54
CA PHE A 69 -10.70 -7.83 -12.44
C PHE A 69 -12.16 -8.19 -12.64
N SER A 70 -12.41 -9.24 -13.42
CA SER A 70 -13.74 -9.81 -13.63
C SER A 70 -13.96 -10.99 -12.69
N PRO A 71 -15.08 -11.05 -11.94
CA PRO A 71 -15.37 -12.16 -11.05
C PRO A 71 -15.68 -13.44 -11.86
N ALA A 72 -15.17 -14.57 -11.39
CA ALA A 72 -15.60 -15.88 -11.85
C ALA A 72 -16.99 -16.22 -11.30
N PRO A 73 -17.75 -17.12 -11.94
CA PRO A 73 -19.05 -17.57 -11.45
C PRO A 73 -18.93 -18.08 -10.00
N THR A 74 -19.75 -17.50 -9.13
CA THR A 74 -19.78 -17.79 -7.69
C THR A 74 -21.21 -18.11 -7.29
N PRO A 75 -21.47 -19.08 -6.39
CA PRO A 75 -22.81 -19.36 -5.90
C PRO A 75 -23.48 -18.13 -5.27
N PRO A 76 -24.80 -17.94 -5.44
CA PRO A 76 -25.52 -16.85 -4.79
C PRO A 76 -25.33 -16.86 -3.28
N GLY A 77 -25.07 -15.68 -2.69
CA GLY A 77 -24.86 -15.53 -1.25
C GLY A 77 -23.50 -16.00 -0.73
N ALA A 78 -22.61 -16.51 -1.59
CA ALA A 78 -21.27 -16.88 -1.15
C ALA A 78 -20.42 -15.64 -0.86
N LEU A 79 -19.74 -15.66 0.28
CA LEU A 79 -18.79 -14.64 0.73
C LEU A 79 -17.36 -14.96 0.31
N VAL A 80 -17.23 -15.45 -0.91
CA VAL A 80 -15.96 -15.77 -1.57
C VAL A 80 -16.09 -15.34 -3.01
N VAL A 81 -15.09 -14.70 -3.57
CA VAL A 81 -15.03 -14.40 -5.00
C VAL A 81 -13.63 -14.69 -5.49
N GLU A 82 -13.56 -15.52 -6.51
CA GLU A 82 -12.35 -15.70 -7.30
C GLU A 82 -12.52 -14.88 -8.58
N THR A 83 -11.45 -14.24 -9.05
CA THR A 83 -11.47 -13.51 -10.33
C THR A 83 -10.91 -14.38 -11.45
N HIS A 84 -11.28 -14.06 -12.69
CA HIS A 84 -10.53 -14.57 -13.84
C HIS A 84 -9.07 -14.08 -13.80
N TRP A 85 -8.19 -14.85 -14.44
CA TRP A 85 -6.82 -14.42 -14.69
C TRP A 85 -6.82 -13.19 -15.60
N ARG A 86 -6.08 -12.17 -15.19
CA ARG A 86 -5.75 -11.00 -16.02
C ARG A 86 -4.27 -11.01 -16.33
N SER A 87 -3.90 -10.79 -17.58
CA SER A 87 -2.51 -10.62 -17.97
C SER A 87 -2.10 -9.15 -17.91
N ASP A 88 -0.88 -8.92 -17.42
CA ASP A 88 -0.21 -7.62 -17.42
C ASP A 88 1.24 -7.83 -17.89
N ALA A 89 1.72 -6.97 -18.80
CA ALA A 89 3.12 -6.99 -19.24
C ALA A 89 4.02 -6.39 -18.15
N ARG A 90 5.06 -7.11 -17.73
CA ARG A 90 6.07 -6.64 -16.76
C ARG A 90 7.46 -6.80 -17.34
N GLY A 91 8.01 -5.72 -17.90
CA GLY A 91 9.24 -5.77 -18.68
C GLY A 91 9.07 -6.64 -19.92
N SER A 92 9.94 -7.64 -20.12
CA SER A 92 9.85 -8.59 -21.23
C SER A 92 8.96 -9.81 -20.95
N ALA A 93 8.38 -9.93 -19.75
CA ALA A 93 7.60 -11.09 -19.35
C ALA A 93 6.10 -10.74 -19.23
N THR A 94 5.24 -11.69 -19.60
CA THR A 94 3.80 -11.61 -19.30
C THR A 94 3.55 -12.26 -17.95
N TRP A 95 2.91 -11.52 -17.05
CA TRP A 95 2.45 -12.05 -15.78
C TRP A 95 0.94 -12.10 -15.76
N TRP A 96 0.41 -13.11 -15.09
CA TRP A 96 -1.01 -13.30 -14.89
C TRP A 96 -1.31 -13.16 -13.42
N THR A 97 -2.36 -12.41 -13.11
CA THR A 97 -2.83 -12.17 -11.76
C THR A 97 -4.30 -12.54 -11.65
N ARG A 98 -4.67 -13.21 -10.56
CA ARG A 98 -6.07 -13.35 -10.13
C ARG A 98 -6.17 -13.10 -8.63
N TYR A 99 -7.35 -12.73 -8.16
CA TYR A 99 -7.64 -12.62 -6.75
C TYR A 99 -8.54 -13.75 -6.27
N LEU A 100 -8.34 -14.15 -5.02
CA LEU A 100 -9.28 -14.90 -4.21
C LEU A 100 -9.59 -14.06 -2.97
N ALA A 101 -10.73 -13.38 -2.98
CA ALA A 101 -11.22 -12.63 -1.84
C ALA A 101 -12.21 -13.49 -1.04
N GLN A 102 -12.13 -13.42 0.29
CA GLN A 102 -12.97 -14.17 1.21
C GLN A 102 -13.39 -13.27 2.36
N ALA A 103 -14.62 -13.46 2.84
CA ALA A 103 -15.09 -12.85 4.08
C ALA A 103 -15.39 -13.94 5.11
N PHE A 104 -14.83 -13.78 6.30
CA PHE A 104 -15.06 -14.64 7.45
C PHE A 104 -15.89 -13.88 8.46
N ALA A 105 -16.89 -14.53 9.05
CA ALA A 105 -17.71 -13.94 10.10
C ALA A 105 -17.39 -14.59 11.45
N PRO A 106 -16.44 -14.03 12.25
CA PRO A 106 -16.17 -14.53 13.60
C PRO A 106 -17.43 -14.53 14.48
N THR A 107 -18.32 -13.55 14.26
CA THR A 107 -19.65 -13.46 14.87
C THR A 107 -20.62 -12.88 13.82
N PRO A 108 -21.96 -12.93 14.03
CA PRO A 108 -22.93 -12.37 13.08
C PRO A 108 -22.74 -10.87 12.77
N ASN A 109 -22.16 -10.12 13.72
CA ASN A 109 -21.94 -8.67 13.62
C ASN A 109 -20.48 -8.29 13.41
N HIS A 110 -19.62 -9.26 13.11
CA HIS A 110 -18.21 -8.99 12.83
C HIS A 110 -17.80 -9.67 11.54
N CYS A 111 -16.93 -9.00 10.80
CA CYS A 111 -16.42 -9.54 9.55
C CYS A 111 -14.93 -9.30 9.41
N GLN A 112 -14.21 -10.30 8.90
CA GLN A 112 -12.83 -10.17 8.49
C GLN A 112 -12.77 -10.41 6.98
N ILE A 113 -12.12 -9.50 6.26
CA ILE A 113 -11.91 -9.63 4.82
C ILE A 113 -10.45 -10.04 4.58
N VAL A 114 -10.26 -11.04 3.72
CA VAL A 114 -8.93 -11.50 3.29
C VAL A 114 -8.87 -11.50 1.77
N LEU A 115 -7.89 -10.81 1.19
CA LEU A 115 -7.62 -10.79 -0.24
C LEU A 115 -6.30 -11.50 -0.52
N ASN A 116 -6.36 -12.64 -1.20
CA ASN A 116 -5.15 -13.31 -1.70
C ASN A 116 -4.96 -12.99 -3.18
N LYS A 117 -3.77 -12.51 -3.54
CA LYS A 117 -3.31 -12.30 -4.91
C LYS A 117 -2.49 -13.50 -5.35
N ASN A 118 -2.93 -14.13 -6.43
CA ASN A 118 -2.24 -15.23 -7.07
C ASN A 118 -1.57 -14.75 -8.35
N GLU A 119 -0.27 -15.03 -8.50
CA GLU A 119 0.53 -14.61 -9.65
C GLU A 119 1.19 -15.81 -10.33
N SER A 120 1.21 -15.83 -11.67
CA SER A 120 1.90 -16.86 -12.46
C SER A 120 2.38 -16.29 -13.80
N GLN A 121 3.51 -16.76 -14.31
CA GLN A 121 3.93 -16.47 -15.69
C GLN A 121 3.18 -17.36 -16.70
N THR A 122 2.74 -18.54 -16.28
CA THR A 122 2.06 -19.54 -17.12
C THR A 122 0.87 -20.14 -16.34
N PRO A 123 -0.32 -19.54 -16.39
CA PRO A 123 -1.51 -20.04 -15.70
C PRO A 123 -1.81 -21.49 -16.07
N GLY A 124 -2.18 -22.29 -15.07
CA GLY A 124 -2.48 -23.71 -15.24
C GLY A 124 -1.25 -24.62 -15.27
N VAL A 125 -0.03 -24.07 -15.26
CA VAL A 125 1.21 -24.84 -15.13
C VAL A 125 1.85 -24.53 -13.78
N GLY A 126 1.91 -25.54 -12.91
CA GLY A 126 2.45 -25.41 -11.56
C GLY A 126 1.54 -24.61 -10.60
N ALA A 127 2.00 -24.48 -9.36
CA ALA A 127 1.31 -23.69 -8.36
C ALA A 127 1.61 -22.19 -8.55
N PRO A 128 0.60 -21.30 -8.55
CA PRO A 128 0.84 -19.86 -8.59
C PRO A 128 1.45 -19.37 -7.27
N TYR A 129 2.16 -18.25 -7.34
CA TYR A 129 2.62 -17.52 -6.15
C TYR A 129 1.42 -16.85 -5.50
N ALA A 130 0.99 -17.36 -4.35
CA ALA A 130 -0.12 -16.83 -3.57
C ALA A 130 0.41 -15.96 -2.43
N THR A 131 -0.04 -14.70 -2.37
CA THR A 131 0.32 -13.76 -1.30
C THR A 131 -0.93 -13.02 -0.82
N ARG A 132 -1.03 -12.76 0.48
CA ARG A 132 -2.07 -11.88 1.00
C ARG A 132 -1.76 -10.44 0.60
N ASP A 133 -2.70 -9.79 -0.07
CA ASP A 133 -2.57 -8.41 -0.54
C ASP A 133 -3.13 -7.46 0.53
N TRP A 134 -2.31 -7.21 1.55
CA TRP A 134 -2.68 -6.34 2.66
C TRP A 134 -2.87 -4.89 2.17
N GLU A 135 -2.22 -4.47 1.08
CA GLU A 135 -2.42 -3.15 0.49
C GLU A 135 -3.85 -2.98 -0.07
N ALA A 136 -4.41 -4.03 -0.70
CA ALA A 136 -5.81 -4.04 -1.10
C ALA A 136 -6.77 -3.99 0.09
N GLU A 137 -6.47 -4.77 1.14
CA GLU A 137 -7.24 -4.76 2.38
C GLU A 137 -7.17 -3.39 3.09
N TRP A 138 -6.03 -2.71 3.01
CA TRP A 138 -5.85 -1.37 3.55
C TRP A 138 -6.73 -0.35 2.83
N VAL A 139 -6.82 -0.43 1.49
CA VAL A 139 -7.74 0.41 0.72
C VAL A 139 -9.19 0.17 1.12
N LEU A 140 -9.59 -1.08 1.37
CA LEU A 140 -10.92 -1.38 1.90
C LEU A 140 -11.14 -0.75 3.27
N LEU A 141 -10.17 -0.89 4.17
CA LEU A 141 -10.25 -0.32 5.52
C LEU A 141 -10.43 1.20 5.48
N GLN A 142 -9.66 1.89 4.64
CA GLN A 142 -9.78 3.33 4.46
C GLN A 142 -11.17 3.77 3.96
N ARG A 143 -11.85 2.94 3.17
CA ARG A 143 -13.19 3.23 2.64
C ARG A 143 -14.31 2.88 3.62
N LEU A 144 -14.12 1.82 4.41
CA LEU A 144 -15.18 1.19 5.20
C LEU A 144 -15.12 1.54 6.70
N ASP A 145 -13.94 1.82 7.22
CA ASP A 145 -13.69 2.21 8.62
C ASP A 145 -12.56 3.25 8.69
N GLN A 146 -12.86 4.45 8.21
CA GLN A 146 -11.91 5.56 8.17
C GLN A 146 -11.31 5.89 9.55
N PRO A 147 -12.09 5.98 10.65
CA PRO A 147 -11.52 6.25 11.98
C PRO A 147 -10.47 5.21 12.38
N ARG A 148 -10.71 3.92 12.11
CA ARG A 148 -9.73 2.87 12.41
C ARG A 148 -8.51 2.95 11.50
N ALA A 149 -8.70 3.25 10.21
CA ALA A 149 -7.60 3.46 9.27
C ALA A 149 -6.68 4.60 9.75
N GLU A 150 -7.24 5.74 10.16
CA GLU A 150 -6.46 6.88 10.67
C GLU A 150 -5.68 6.50 11.94
N ALA A 151 -6.29 5.76 12.87
CA ALA A 151 -5.62 5.28 14.06
C ALA A 151 -4.43 4.35 13.74
N ILE A 152 -4.60 3.42 12.80
CA ILE A 152 -3.53 2.52 12.36
C ILE A 152 -2.42 3.30 11.63
N ALA A 153 -2.77 4.28 10.81
CA ALA A 153 -1.80 5.12 10.12
C ALA A 153 -0.96 5.94 11.12
N ALA A 154 -1.60 6.48 12.17
CA ALA A 154 -0.90 7.18 13.24
C ALA A 154 0.05 6.25 14.02
N GLU A 155 -0.39 5.04 14.35
CA GLU A 155 0.45 4.02 14.99
C GLU A 155 1.66 3.66 14.11
N ALA A 156 1.43 3.45 12.82
CA ALA A 156 2.48 3.12 11.86
C ALA A 156 3.50 4.25 11.70
N ASN A 157 3.04 5.52 11.68
CA ASN A 157 3.93 6.68 11.65
C ASN A 157 4.79 6.76 12.91
N ALA A 158 4.17 6.61 14.10
CA ALA A 158 4.89 6.61 15.36
C ALA A 158 5.95 5.50 15.44
N ALA A 159 5.65 4.30 14.92
CA ALA A 159 6.61 3.21 14.83
C ALA A 159 7.78 3.53 13.87
N GLY A 160 7.48 4.16 12.73
CA GLY A 160 8.50 4.63 11.79
C GLY A 160 9.43 5.68 12.40
N ASP A 161 8.87 6.68 13.08
CA ASP A 161 9.62 7.75 13.74
C ASP A 161 10.54 7.20 14.83
N LYS A 162 10.02 6.27 15.65
CA LYS A 162 10.81 5.56 16.66
C LYS A 162 12.00 4.82 16.02
N ALA A 163 11.75 4.02 14.99
CA ALA A 163 12.80 3.28 14.31
C ALA A 163 13.83 4.20 13.63
N ALA A 164 13.42 5.37 13.16
CA ALA A 164 14.33 6.38 12.60
C ALA A 164 15.29 6.92 13.66
N THR A 165 14.78 7.19 14.87
CA THR A 165 15.59 7.71 15.99
C THR A 165 16.58 6.70 16.54
N GLU A 166 16.19 5.42 16.62
CA GLU A 166 17.05 4.33 17.09
C GLU A 166 18.15 3.93 16.07
N ALA A 167 18.02 4.39 14.83
CA ALA A 167 18.95 4.11 13.74
C ALA A 167 20.07 5.16 13.58
N ASN A 168 20.02 6.25 14.34
CA ASN A 168 21.02 7.32 14.40
C ASN A 168 21.97 7.12 15.58
#